data_AF-A0AA38HK18-F1
#
_entry.id   AF-A0AA38HK18-F1
#
_cell.length_a   1.000
_cell.length_b   1.000
_cell.length_c   1.000
_cell.angle_alpha   90.00
_cell.angle_beta   90.00
_cell.angle_gamma   90.00
#
_symmetry.space_group_name_H-M   'P 1'
#
loop_
_entity.id
_entity.type
_entity.pdbx_description
1 polymer ?
#
loop_
_entity_poly.entity_id
_entity_poly.type
_entity_poly.pdbx_seq_one_letter_code
_entity_poly.pdbx_strand_id
1 'polypeptide(L)'
;MLGIGITNIDLGRFVSALNGTTVVIVGLFVIGAIAGPMLTAKIFKFNQIESTIAAGLCMTAQGGAGGIAVLGASNRMELMPYAQITSRIAGSVILVLASVALSA
;
A
#
# COMPACT_ATOMS: atom_id res chain seq x y z
N MET A 1 4.72 7.04 -14.24
CA MET A 1 5.30 7.69 -13.04
C MET A 1 5.31 9.22 -13.16
N LEU A 2 5.76 9.83 -14.26
CA LEU A 2 5.80 11.29 -14.45
C LEU A 2 4.43 11.99 -14.25
N GLY A 3 3.37 11.51 -14.90
CA GLY A 3 2.04 12.15 -14.77
C GLY A 3 1.47 12.11 -13.35
N ILE A 4 1.63 10.99 -12.63
CA ILE A 4 1.10 10.80 -11.28
C ILE A 4 1.80 11.72 -10.27
N GLY A 5 3.12 11.92 -10.41
CA GLY A 5 3.89 12.81 -9.55
C GLY A 5 3.50 14.29 -9.70
N ILE A 6 3.16 14.71 -10.93
CA ILE A 6 2.77 16.10 -11.21
C ILE A 6 1.33 16.39 -10.73
N THR A 7 0.40 15.43 -10.86
CA THR A 7 -1.01 15.68 -10.51
C THR A 7 -1.39 15.32 -9.07
N ASN A 8 -0.70 14.38 -8.42
CA ASN A 8 -1.11 13.90 -7.09
C ASN A 8 -0.13 14.23 -5.95
N ILE A 9 1.08 14.70 -6.25
CA ILE A 9 2.07 15.03 -5.21
C ILE A 9 2.28 16.54 -5.19
N ASP A 10 1.65 17.20 -4.21
CA ASP A 10 1.91 18.60 -3.92
C ASP A 10 3.21 18.72 -3.11
N LEU A 11 4.29 19.13 -3.76
CA LEU A 11 5.63 19.20 -3.17
C LEU A 11 5.67 20.11 -1.93
N GLY A 12 4.86 21.18 -1.90
CA GLY A 12 4.80 22.10 -0.77
C GLY A 12 4.24 21.41 0.47
N ARG A 13 3.12 20.69 0.32
CA ARG A 13 2.53 19.91 1.41
C ARG A 13 3.40 18.73 1.82
N PHE A 14 4.09 18.11 0.87
CA PHE A 14 5.01 17.01 1.15
C PHE A 14 6.15 17.45 2.07
N VAL A 15 6.79 18.59 1.76
CA VAL A 15 7.88 19.14 2.59
C VAL A 15 7.39 19.54 3.98
N SER A 16 6.20 20.16 4.08
CA SER A 16 5.62 20.51 5.39
C SER A 16 5.18 19.29 6.22
N ALA A 17 4.78 18.19 5.57
CA ALA A 17 4.42 16.94 6.24
C ALA A 17 5.65 16.11 6.67
N LEU A 18 6.84 16.48 6.19
CA LEU A 18 8.11 15.80 6.44
C LEU A 18 8.66 16.17 7.82
N ASN A 19 7.93 15.75 8.86
CA ASN A 19 8.34 15.84 10.25
C ASN A 19 8.94 14.50 10.70
N GLY A 20 9.91 14.51 11.60
CA GLY A 20 10.57 13.30 12.12
C GLY A 20 9.59 12.30 12.70
N THR A 21 8.52 12.77 13.36
CA THR A 21 7.44 11.92 13.86
C THR A 21 6.68 11.20 12.75
N THR A 22 6.34 11.91 11.66
CA THR A 22 5.62 11.32 10.52
C THR A 22 6.42 10.21 9.87
N VAL A 23 7.74 10.40 9.72
CA VAL A 23 8.64 9.40 9.13
C VAL A 23 8.67 8.11 9.97
N VAL A 24 8.72 8.23 11.30
CA VAL A 24 8.70 7.06 12.20
C VAL A 24 7.36 6.33 12.13
N ILE A 25 6.25 7.06 12.13
CA ILE A 25 4.90 6.46 12.03
C ILE A 25 4.75 5.71 10.70
N VAL A 26 5.15 6.32 9.58
CA VAL A 26 5.10 5.68 8.26
C VAL A 26 6.00 4.45 8.22
N GLY A 27 7.21 4.51 8.79
CA GLY A 27 8.11 3.36 8.88
C GLY A 27 7.48 2.18 9.64
N LEU A 28 6.89 2.43 10.81
CA LEU A 28 6.19 1.41 11.58
C LEU A 28 4.98 0.84 10.84
N PHE A 29 4.24 1.69 10.14
CA PHE A 29 3.10 1.28 9.33
C PHE A 29 3.51 0.32 8.20
N VAL A 30 4.61 0.63 7.49
CA VAL A 30 5.14 -0.25 6.43
C VAL A 30 5.62 -1.59 7.01
N ILE A 31 6.26 -1.59 8.19
CA ILE A 31 6.65 -2.84 8.88
C ILE A 31 5.41 -3.67 9.22
N GLY A 32 4.34 -3.05 9.73
CA GLY A 32 3.07 -3.72 9.99
C GLY A 32 2.45 -4.31 8.73
N ALA A 33 2.48 -3.55 7.62
CA ALA A 33 2.00 -3.98 6.32
C ALA A 33 2.83 -5.12 5.70
N ILE A 34 4.06 -5.34 6.17
CA ILE A 34 4.88 -6.50 5.80
C ILE A 34 4.56 -7.70 6.69
N ALA A 35 4.50 -7.49 8.00
CA ALA A 35 4.30 -8.57 8.97
C ALA A 35 2.92 -9.24 8.85
N GLY A 36 1.85 -8.47 8.61
CA GLY A 36 0.50 -9.00 8.48
C GLY A 36 0.33 -10.03 7.35
N PRO A 37 0.67 -9.67 6.10
CA PRO A 37 0.65 -10.59 4.96
C PRO A 37 1.63 -11.75 5.12
N MET A 38 2.79 -11.54 5.74
CA MET A 38 3.78 -12.61 5.94
C MET A 38 3.27 -13.72 6.88
N LEU A 39 2.51 -13.35 7.91
CA LEU A 39 1.88 -14.30 8.84
C LEU A 39 0.68 -15.01 8.20
N THR A 40 -0.18 -14.26 7.52
CA THR A 40 -1.39 -14.80 6.87
C THR A 40 -1.07 -15.64 5.63
N ALA A 41 0.01 -15.36 4.91
CA ALA A 41 0.46 -16.15 3.75
C ALA A 41 0.67 -17.63 4.08
N LYS A 42 1.15 -17.93 5.30
CA LYS A 42 1.41 -19.31 5.73
C LYS A 42 0.13 -20.12 5.90
N ILE A 43 -0.98 -19.47 6.25
CA ILE A 43 -2.30 -20.11 6.40
C ILE A 43 -2.85 -20.48 5.02
N PHE A 44 -2.73 -19.57 4.04
CA PHE A 44 -3.25 -19.76 2.68
C PHE A 44 -2.28 -20.49 1.74
N LYS A 45 -1.13 -20.98 2.24
CA LYS A 45 -0.05 -21.62 1.46
C LYS A 45 0.46 -20.76 0.31
N PHE A 46 0.40 -19.44 0.44
CA PHE A 46 1.00 -18.50 -0.52
C PHE A 46 2.48 -18.28 -0.21
N ASN A 47 3.25 -17.89 -1.22
CA ASN A 47 4.63 -17.47 -1.03
C ASN A 47 4.65 -16.18 -0.21
N GLN A 48 5.36 -16.21 0.93
CA GLN A 48 5.39 -15.10 1.89
C GLN A 48 5.84 -13.79 1.24
N ILE A 49 6.80 -13.85 0.31
CA ILE A 49 7.34 -12.67 -0.37
C ILE A 49 6.31 -12.08 -1.34
N GLU A 50 5.71 -12.92 -2.19
CA GLU A 50 4.74 -12.47 -3.18
C GLU A 50 3.44 -11.97 -2.54
N SER A 51 2.99 -12.63 -1.47
CA SER A 51 1.85 -12.19 -0.67
C SER A 51 2.12 -10.83 -0.02
N THR A 52 3.34 -10.61 0.48
CA THR A 52 3.73 -9.32 1.06
C THR A 52 3.74 -8.20 0.02
N ILE A 53 4.24 -8.48 -1.18
CA ILE A 53 4.27 -7.50 -2.27
C ILE A 53 2.84 -7.15 -2.72
N ALA A 54 2.00 -8.15 -2.97
CA ALA A 54 0.67 -7.95 -3.55
C ALA A 54 -0.41 -7.52 -2.55
N ALA A 55 -0.41 -8.06 -1.33
CA ALA A 55 -1.42 -7.76 -0.31
C ALA A 55 -0.98 -6.68 0.69
N GLY A 56 0.33 -6.53 0.93
CA GLY A 56 0.87 -5.53 1.85
C GLY A 56 1.31 -4.26 1.14
N LEU A 57 2.46 -4.34 0.46
CA LEU A 57 3.12 -3.17 -0.13
C LEU A 57 2.26 -2.46 -1.18
N CYS A 58 1.57 -3.20 -2.05
CA CYS A 58 0.64 -2.60 -3.02
C CYS A 58 -0.56 -1.90 -2.38
N MET A 59 -0.98 -2.32 -1.18
CA MET A 59 -2.08 -1.69 -0.45
C MET A 59 -1.64 -0.38 0.22
N THR A 60 -0.39 -0.33 0.70
CA THR A 60 0.20 0.89 1.24
C THR A 60 0.63 1.89 0.17
N ALA A 61 0.75 1.43 -1.07
CA ALA A 61 1.08 2.28 -2.20
C ALA A 61 -0.14 3.04 -2.71
N GLN A 62 0.10 4.14 -3.42
CA GLN A 62 -0.94 5.02 -3.92
C GLN A 62 -1.77 4.38 -5.05
N GLY A 63 -2.77 3.57 -4.69
CA GLY A 63 -3.70 2.92 -5.63
C GLY A 63 -3.01 2.14 -6.75
N GLY A 64 -3.68 2.03 -7.91
CA GLY A 64 -3.14 1.26 -9.05
C GLY A 64 -1.82 1.81 -9.60
N ALA A 65 -1.61 3.13 -9.53
CA ALA A 65 -0.36 3.77 -9.92
C ALA A 65 0.81 3.35 -9.01
N GLY A 66 0.60 3.40 -7.70
CA GLY A 66 1.58 2.95 -6.70
C GLY A 66 1.85 1.46 -6.79
N GLY A 67 0.82 0.65 -7.06
CA GLY A 67 0.98 -0.79 -7.32
C GLY A 67 1.96 -1.07 -8.47
N ILE A 68 1.88 -0.34 -9.58
CA ILE A 68 2.83 -0.47 -10.70
C ILE A 68 4.25 -0.07 -10.27
N ALA A 69 4.41 0.96 -9.42
CA ALA A 69 5.72 1.33 -8.89
C ALA A 69 6.34 0.23 -8.02
N VAL A 70 5.55 -0.36 -7.12
CA VAL A 70 5.99 -1.44 -6.22
C VAL A 70 6.33 -2.72 -6.99
N LEU A 71 5.48 -3.11 -7.95
CA LEU A 71 5.73 -4.28 -8.80
C LEU A 71 6.91 -4.07 -9.73
N GLY A 72 7.08 -2.85 -10.25
CA GLY A 72 8.24 -2.47 -11.04
C GLY A 72 9.53 -2.56 -10.23
N ALA A 73 9.52 -2.04 -8.99
CA ALA A 73 10.68 -2.08 -8.10
C ALA A 73 11.04 -3.50 -7.64
N SER A 74 10.04 -4.39 -7.53
CA SER A 74 10.25 -5.81 -7.18
C SER A 74 10.49 -6.72 -8.39
N ASN A 75 10.43 -6.19 -9.62
CA ASN A 75 10.50 -6.94 -10.88
C ASN A 75 9.48 -8.10 -10.97
N ARG A 76 8.25 -7.84 -10.50
CA ARG A 76 7.16 -8.83 -10.37
C ARG A 76 5.85 -8.35 -10.98
N MET A 77 5.93 -7.83 -12.21
CA MET A 77 4.78 -7.29 -12.94
C MET A 77 3.67 -8.32 -13.21
N GLU A 78 3.97 -9.61 -13.15
CA GLU A 78 2.98 -10.69 -13.27
C GLU A 78 1.91 -10.65 -12.16
N LEU A 79 2.21 -10.03 -11.01
CA LEU A 79 1.26 -9.88 -9.92
C LEU A 79 0.31 -8.68 -10.07
N MET A 80 0.34 -7.98 -11.21
CA MET A 80 -0.49 -6.79 -11.43
C MET A 80 -2.00 -7.04 -11.22
N PRO A 81 -2.59 -8.17 -11.66
CA PRO A 81 -3.99 -8.46 -11.38
C PRO A 81 -4.30 -8.49 -9.88
N TYR A 82 -3.42 -9.09 -9.07
CA TYR A 82 -3.58 -9.15 -7.61
C TYR A 82 -3.45 -7.77 -6.97
N ALA A 83 -2.49 -6.96 -7.43
CA ALA A 83 -2.33 -5.58 -6.96
C ALA A 83 -3.57 -4.72 -7.25
N GLN A 84 -4.23 -4.92 -8.40
CA GLN A 84 -5.48 -4.23 -8.74
C GLN A 84 -6.65 -4.68 -7.89
N ILE A 85 -6.81 -5.99 -7.66
CA ILE A 85 -7.86 -6.54 -6.78
C ILE A 85 -7.71 -5.95 -5.37
N THR A 86 -6.51 -6.00 -4.80
CA THR A 86 -6.19 -5.41 -3.49
C THR A 86 -6.55 -3.93 -3.45
N SER A 87 -6.11 -3.14 -4.44
CA SER A 87 -6.35 -1.69 -4.46
C SER A 87 -7.83 -1.30 -4.55
N ARG A 88 -8.68 -2.16 -5.13
CA ARG A 88 -10.11 -1.88 -5.31
C ARG A 88 -10.96 -2.43 -4.18
N ILE A 89 -10.84 -3.73 -3.91
CA ILE A 89 -11.66 -4.40 -2.90
C ILE A 89 -11.24 -3.96 -1.50
N ALA A 90 -9.95 -4.04 -1.17
CA ALA A 90 -9.48 -3.67 0.16
C ALA A 90 -9.68 -2.17 0.43
N GLY A 91 -9.51 -1.32 -0.60
CA GLY A 91 -9.83 0.10 -0.50
C GLY A 91 -11.30 0.36 -0.15
N SER A 92 -12.22 -0.36 -0.79
CA SER A 92 -13.66 -0.26 -0.49
C SER A 92 -13.98 -0.70 0.94
N VAL A 93 -13.34 -1.77 1.41
CA VAL A 93 -13.49 -2.25 2.80
C VAL A 93 -12.97 -1.23 3.81
N ILE A 94 -11.80 -0.62 3.55
CA ILE A 94 -11.27 0.44 4.43
C ILE A 94 -12.22 1.64 4.46
N LEU A 95 -12.81 2.05 3.33
CA LEU A 95 -13.74 3.18 3.33
C LEU A 95 -14.98 2.90 4.18
N VAL A 96 -15.51 1.68 4.16
CA VAL A 96 -16.62 1.28 5.03
C VAL A 96 -16.19 1.33 6.50
N LEU A 97 -15.04 0.75 6.84
CA LEU A 97 -14.51 0.76 8.21
C LEU A 97 -14.24 2.18 8.70
N ALA A 98 -13.66 3.03 7.87
CA ALA A 98 -13.40 4.44 8.18
C ALA A 98 -14.71 5.20 8.39
N SER A 99 -15.75 4.91 7.58
CA SER A 99 -17.08 5.52 7.76
C SER A 99 -17.69 5.14 9.10
N VAL A 100 -17.57 3.88 9.52
CA VAL A 100 -18.05 3.41 10.83
C VAL A 100 -17.24 4.03 11.97
N ALA A 101 -15.90 4.06 11.84
CA ALA A 101 -15.01 4.60 12.88
C ALA A 101 -15.15 6.12 13.05
N LEU A 102 -15.42 6.85 11.97
CA LEU A 102 -15.61 8.30 11.99
C LEU A 102 -17.04 8.70 12.41
N SER A 103 -18.02 7.80 12.23
CA SER A 103 -19.40 8.01 12.66
C SER A 103 -19.62 7.79 14.16
N ALA A 104 -18.61 7.27 14.88
CA ALA A 104 -18.58 7.15 16.33
C ALA A 104 -17.84 8.33 16.96
#